data_AF-A0A1E5IGY2-F1
#
_entry.id   AF-A0A1E5IGY2-F1
#
_cell.length_a   1.000
_cell.length_b   1.000
_cell.length_c   1.000
_cell.angle_alpha   90.00
_cell.angle_beta   90.00
_cell.angle_gamma   90.00
#
_symmetry.space_group_name_H-M   'P 1'
#
loop_
_entity.id
_entity.type
_entity.pdbx_description
1 polymer ?
#
loop_
_entity_poly.entity_id
_entity_poly.type
_entity_poly.pdbx_seq_one_letter_code
_entity_poly.pdbx_strand_id
1 'polypeptide(L)' 'MALLKTSALYPKDPLMGKEGFALAGILLFGKDEIIATAVPSFRIALIKRVDNYDRYETID' A
#
# COMPACT_ATOMS: atom_id res chain seq x y z
N MET A 1 7.14 15.05 7.29
CA MET A 1 7.71 14.54 6.03
C MET A 1 8.97 13.69 6.21
N ALA A 2 9.88 14.02 7.12
CA ALA A 2 11.12 13.27 7.32
C ALA A 2 10.90 11.76 7.51
N LEU A 3 9.95 11.37 8.37
CA LEU A 3 9.63 9.97 8.65
C LEU A 3 9.26 9.17 7.38
N LEU A 4 8.39 9.71 6.53
CA LEU A 4 7.93 9.03 5.31
C LEU A 4 9.04 8.88 4.27
N LYS A 5 9.97 9.85 4.20
CA LYS A 5 11.15 9.78 3.33
C LYS A 5 12.14 8.71 3.81
N THR A 6 12.35 8.59 5.13
CA THR A 6 13.23 7.57 5.71
C THR A 6 12.61 6.17 5.72
N SER A 7 11.28 6.06 5.73
CA SER A 7 10.55 4.78 5.80
C SER A 7 10.17 4.20 4.43
N ALA A 8 10.80 4.66 3.34
CA ALA A 8 10.49 4.28 1.96
C ALA A 8 9.03 4.52 1.51
N LEU A 9 8.26 5.30 2.26
CA LEU A 9 6.86 5.62 1.94
C LEU A 9 6.72 6.84 1.01
N TYR A 10 7.79 7.63 0.87
CA TYR A 10 7.85 8.77 -0.04
C TYR A 10 9.23 8.83 -0.74
N PRO A 11 9.52 7.88 -1.65
CA PRO A 11 10.80 7.84 -2.34
C PRO A 11 10.94 9.00 -3.32
N LYS A 12 12.20 9.39 -3.54
CA LYS A 12 12.60 10.25 -4.65
C LYS A 12 13.18 9.37 -5.75
N ASP A 13 12.63 9.49 -6.95
CA ASP A 13 13.19 8.86 -8.15
C ASP A 13 14.58 9.49 -8.42
N PRO A 14 15.67 8.70 -8.37
CA PRO A 14 17.03 9.21 -8.58
C PRO A 14 17.32 9.58 -10.04
N LEU A 15 16.53 9.09 -11.00
CA LEU A 15 16.71 9.33 -12.42
C LEU A 15 15.90 10.53 -12.91
N MET A 16 14.64 10.64 -12.46
CA MET A 16 13.72 11.71 -12.90
C MET A 16 13.55 12.85 -11.89
N GLY A 17 14.07 12.70 -10.67
CA GLY A 17 13.95 13.70 -9.59
C GLY A 17 12.54 13.84 -9.01
N LYS A 18 11.58 13.02 -9.45
CA LYS A 18 10.18 13.06 -9.00
C LYS A 18 10.04 12.42 -7.63
N GLU A 19 9.32 13.08 -6.73
CA GLU A 19 8.96 12.54 -5.42
C GLU A 19 7.47 12.21 -5.40
N GLY A 20 7.10 11.11 -4.75
CA GLY A 20 5.71 10.67 -4.66
C GLY A 20 5.51 9.64 -3.55
N PHE A 21 4.25 9.44 -3.15
CA PHE A 21 3.94 8.40 -2.17
C PHE A 21 4.10 7.02 -2.81
N ALA A 22 4.83 6.15 -2.14
CA ALA A 22 4.85 4.75 -2.49
C ALA A 22 3.47 4.14 -2.24
N LEU A 23 3.18 3.02 -2.92
CA LEU A 23 1.93 2.31 -2.76
C LEU A 23 1.64 1.95 -1.30
N ALA A 24 2.66 1.53 -0.55
CA ALA A 24 2.53 1.25 0.88
C ALA A 24 2.05 2.48 1.68
N GLY A 25 2.55 3.68 1.35
CA GLY A 25 2.15 4.92 2.03
C GLY A 25 0.70 5.28 1.75
N ILE A 26 0.26 5.04 0.50
CA ILE A 26 -1.14 5.20 0.09
C ILE A 26 -2.03 4.21 0.84
N LEU A 27 -1.62 2.95 0.99
CA LEU A 27 -2.43 1.94 1.68
C LEU A 27 -2.50 2.13 3.20
N LEU A 28 -1.45 2.68 3.82
CA LEU A 28 -1.39 2.93 5.26
C LEU A 28 -2.15 4.20 5.68
N PHE A 29 -2.07 5.26 4.85
CA PHE A 29 -2.50 6.61 5.25
C PHE A 29 -3.39 7.31 4.22
N GLY A 30 -3.67 6.68 3.08
CA GLY A 30 -4.52 7.26 2.03
C GLY A 30 -6.00 7.25 2.40
N LYS A 31 -6.76 8.16 1.78
CA LYS A 31 -8.22 8.11 1.80
C LYS A 31 -8.73 6.98 0.92
N ASP A 32 -9.91 6.45 1.22
CA ASP A 32 -10.55 5.36 0.46
C ASP A 32 -10.60 5.62 -1.05
N GLU A 33 -10.88 6.85 -1.48
CA GLU A 33 -10.95 7.24 -2.90
C GLU A 33 -9.58 7.10 -3.60
N ILE A 34 -8.51 7.47 -2.89
CA ILE A 34 -7.14 7.39 -3.40
C ILE A 34 -6.67 5.94 -3.39
N ILE A 35 -6.99 5.19 -2.33
CA ILE A 35 -6.71 3.75 -2.23
C ILE A 35 -7.40 2.99 -3.36
N ALA A 36 -8.69 3.27 -3.60
CA ALA A 36 -9.47 2.65 -4.66
C ALA A 36 -8.94 2.97 -6.07
N THR A 37 -8.39 4.17 -6.27
CA THR A 37 -7.77 4.56 -7.54
C THR A 37 -6.39 3.91 -7.73
N ALA A 38 -5.59 3.83 -6.66
CA ALA A 38 -4.26 3.24 -6.69
C ALA A 38 -4.29 1.70 -6.81
N VAL A 39 -5.31 1.04 -6.23
CA VAL A 39 -5.50 -0.41 -6.31
C VAL A 39 -6.98 -0.77 -6.51
N PRO A 40 -7.52 -0.65 -7.73
CA PRO A 40 -8.93 -0.92 -8.01
C PRO A 40 -9.37 -2.34 -7.64
N SER A 41 -8.46 -3.32 -7.78
CA SER A 41 -8.70 -4.73 -7.45
C SER A 41 -8.78 -5.01 -5.94
N PHE A 42 -8.32 -4.09 -5.09
CA PHE A 42 -8.30 -4.26 -3.63
C PHE A 42 -9.71 -4.43 -3.05
N ARG A 43 -10.71 -3.74 -3.62
CA ARG A 43 -12.11 -3.86 -3.19
C ARG A 43 -12.64 -5.28 -3.33
N ILE A 44 -12.31 -5.96 -4.43
CA ILE A 44 -12.69 -7.37 -4.66
C ILE A 44 -11.89 -8.30 -3.73
N ALA A 45 -10.59 -8.02 -3.54
CA ALA A 45 -9.73 -8.81 -2.68
C ALA A 45 -10.13 -8.74 -1.18
N LEU A 46 -10.62 -7.60 -0.70
CA LEU A 46 -11.15 -7.44 0.65
C LEU A 46 -12.46 -8.22 0.86
N ILE A 47 -13.37 -8.18 -0.11
CA ILE A 47 -14.63 -8.95 -0.05
C ILE A 47 -14.33 -10.46 0.02
N LYS A 48 -13.27 -10.92 -0.65
CA LYS A 48 -12.83 -12.33 -0.63
C LYS A 48 -12.26 -12.78 0.73
N ARG A 49 -12.06 -11.89 1.70
CA ARG A 49 -11.40 -12.20 2.99
C ARG A 49 -12.35 -12.43 4.17
N VAL A 50 -13.65 -12.51 3.95
CA VAL A 50 -14.61 -12.77 5.05
C VAL A 50 -14.54 -14.22 5.55
N ASP A 51 -14.12 -15.19 4.72
CA ASP A 51 -14.11 -16.63 5.06
C ASP A 51 -12.73 -17.32 4.99
N ASN A 52 -11.63 -16.57 4.90
CA ASN A 52 -10.30 -17.19 4.80
C ASN A 52 -9.52 -17.06 6.12
N TYR A 53 -9.80 -17.96 7.06
CA TYR A 53 -9.08 -18.09 8.34
C TYR A 53 -7.65 -18.65 8.20
N ASP A 54 -7.27 -19.13 7.01
CA ASP A 54 -5.95 -19.70 6.71
C ASP A 54 -4.87 -18.61 6.50
N ARG A 55 -4.79 -17.68 7.47
CA ARG A 55 -3.66 -16.76 7.58
C ARG A 55 -2.44 -17.55 8.04
N TYR A 56 -1.62 -17.97 7.08
CA TYR A 56 -0.19 -18.30 7.24
C TYR A 56 0.18 -19.12 8.49
N GLU A 57 -0.57 -20.17 8.83
CA GLU A 57 -0.04 -21.24 9.68
C GLU A 57 0.54 -22.35 8.83
N THR A 58 1.64 -22.06 8.12
CA THR A 58 2.66 -23.08 7.81
C THR A 58 3.93 -22.39 7.29
N ILE A 59 4.78 -22.02 8.23
CA ILE A 59 6.23 -22.20 8.05
C ILE A 59 6.64 -23.07 9.24
N ASP A 60 6.45 -24.38 9.07
CA ASP A 60 7.31 -25.40 9.67
C ASP A 60 8.39 -25.75 8.65
#